data_AF-A0A7X7LE77-F1
#
_entry.id   AF-A0A7X7LE77-F1
#
_cell.length_a   1.000
_cell.length_b   1.000
_cell.length_c   1.000
_cell.angle_alpha   90.00
_cell.angle_beta   90.00
_cell.angle_gamma   90.00
#
_symmetry.space_group_name_H-M   'P 1'
#
loop_
_entity.id
_entity.type
_entity.pdbx_description
1 polymer ?
#
loop_
_entity_poly.entity_id
_entity_poly.type
_entity_poly.pdbx_seq_one_letter_code
_entity_poly.pdbx_strand_id
1 'polypeptide(L)'
;MATAQRLAAFLGTTLVLSASAATAATYAWQTAGGADWTNAANWNPPGCPQELGDEAVLPQIASATYSINLHAGNAITLSVLRVTSDAGQSYRVYMPVSTATRSEIFLENPNGNAQLLFEASAGAGKLTFDGNAAARHLVHLNDDLDIVVSNGTSTEDVEFNRTIFDGADRTITKSGSGNLRLYVNTSGGGLNDCTFNILEGQFTIAIDNPIPQCPVDMHEGTLLLCQYLGVGHRGGLIMRNNTTLRMQANGVSESKHGDITVHGSTTFDVQAGKELMGVYGMLAGTGTIVKTGTQTNFYVGTISPGFSAGTLTIDESAGAVLLGLTNNTVELLIEDGDLIELASFSAPVDLATIDATFLNATTPGMTNWFLTCDAGIANELNSVSFTNALTGIVIYDAGNGRVGAIVVPEPAILFGAAGLVIAFLRRR
;
A
#
# COMPACT_ATOMS: atom_id res chain seq x y z
N MET A 1 14.64 84.90 19.93
CA MET A 1 14.03 84.71 18.60
C MET A 1 14.43 83.31 18.13
N ALA A 2 13.54 82.35 18.34
CA ALA A 2 12.63 81.82 17.31
C ALA A 2 13.37 80.77 16.44
N THR A 3 13.32 79.49 16.85
CA THR A 3 12.50 78.39 16.27
C THR A 3 13.05 77.82 14.97
N ALA A 4 13.58 76.59 15.06
CA ALA A 4 13.63 75.64 13.95
C ALA A 4 12.98 74.33 14.41
N GLN A 5 11.99 73.88 13.63
CA GLN A 5 11.09 72.78 13.89
C GLN A 5 11.72 71.41 13.62
N ARG A 6 11.19 70.44 14.38
CA ARG A 6 11.22 68.98 14.26
C ARG A 6 11.22 68.42 12.82
N LEU A 7 11.99 67.36 12.62
CA LEU A 7 11.48 66.12 12.02
C LEU A 7 12.27 64.92 12.55
N ALA A 8 11.54 63.92 13.06
CA ALA A 8 12.05 62.68 13.61
C ALA A 8 12.18 61.62 12.51
N ALA A 9 13.26 60.84 12.55
CA ALA A 9 13.39 59.49 11.99
C ALA A 9 14.28 58.73 13.00
N PHE A 10 13.76 57.89 13.90
CA PHE A 10 13.15 56.58 13.64
C PHE A 10 14.03 55.70 12.74
N LEU A 11 15.16 55.24 13.28
CA LEU A 11 15.81 54.01 12.85
C LEU A 11 15.67 53.02 14.01
N GLY A 12 14.61 52.22 13.90
CA GLY A 12 14.39 51.06 14.74
C GLY A 12 15.53 50.07 14.54
N THR A 13 16.20 49.75 15.62
CA THR A 13 17.09 48.60 15.70
C THR A 13 16.19 47.36 15.71
N THR A 14 15.80 46.89 14.53
CA THR A 14 15.22 45.55 14.39
C THR A 14 16.36 44.58 14.68
N LEU A 15 16.41 44.09 15.90
CA LEU A 15 17.25 42.96 16.28
C LEU A 15 16.76 41.77 15.46
N VAL A 16 17.40 41.51 14.31
CA VAL A 16 17.25 40.25 13.61
C VAL A 16 17.94 39.22 14.50
N LEU A 17 17.16 38.60 15.40
CA LEU A 17 17.51 37.31 15.95
C LEU A 17 17.52 36.35 14.76
N SER A 18 18.68 36.22 14.12
CA SER A 18 19.00 35.01 13.39
C SER A 18 18.84 33.87 14.38
N ALA A 19 17.71 33.15 14.32
CA ALA A 19 17.64 31.82 14.87
C ALA A 19 18.81 31.09 14.21
N SER A 20 19.89 30.84 14.95
CA SER A 20 20.90 29.91 14.50
C SER A 20 20.14 28.62 14.28
N ALA A 21 20.08 28.15 13.03
CA ALA A 21 19.64 26.79 12.78
C ALA A 21 20.47 25.91 13.73
N ALA A 22 19.80 25.27 14.69
CA ALA A 22 20.47 24.35 15.59
C ALA A 22 21.23 23.37 14.69
N THR A 23 22.54 23.24 14.92
CA THR A 23 23.37 22.35 14.12
C THR A 23 22.98 20.94 14.49
N ALA A 24 22.38 20.20 13.54
CA ALA A 24 22.09 18.79 13.66
C ALA A 24 23.29 18.05 14.29
N ALA A 25 23.05 17.34 15.39
CA ALA A 25 24.07 16.59 16.10
C ALA A 25 23.82 15.09 15.98
N THR A 26 24.91 14.33 15.88
CA THR A 26 24.87 12.86 15.88
C THR A 26 25.17 12.33 17.28
N TYR A 27 24.28 11.50 17.81
CA TYR A 27 24.37 10.90 19.12
C TYR A 27 24.44 9.39 19.02
N ALA A 28 25.53 8.82 19.52
CA ALA A 28 25.68 7.37 19.56
C ALA A 28 25.06 6.82 20.86
N TRP A 29 24.03 5.99 20.72
CA TRP A 29 23.34 5.32 21.83
C TRP A 29 24.13 4.09 22.29
N GLN A 30 25.35 4.32 22.78
CA GLN A 30 26.29 3.28 23.19
C GLN A 30 26.34 3.12 24.73
N THR A 31 26.44 1.87 25.19
CA THR A 31 26.78 1.37 26.55
C THR A 31 25.62 1.08 27.53
N ALA A 32 25.83 0.02 28.32
CA ALA A 32 25.02 -0.42 29.46
C ALA A 32 24.88 0.62 30.61
N GLY A 33 25.52 1.79 30.50
CA GLY A 33 25.38 2.91 31.44
C GLY A 33 24.96 4.24 30.78
N GLY A 34 24.81 4.30 29.46
CA GLY A 34 24.48 5.51 28.70
C GLY A 34 23.05 5.55 28.15
N ALA A 35 22.35 4.42 28.15
CA ALA A 35 21.01 4.27 27.57
C ALA A 35 19.92 3.89 28.60
N ASP A 36 20.22 3.97 29.90
CA ASP A 36 19.23 3.78 30.96
C ASP A 36 18.79 5.13 31.53
N TRP A 37 17.85 5.81 30.85
CA TRP A 37 17.40 7.16 31.20
C TRP A 37 16.29 7.13 32.24
N THR A 38 16.34 6.20 33.19
CA THR A 38 15.24 5.97 34.14
C THR A 38 15.30 6.84 35.39
N ASN A 39 16.37 7.62 35.60
CA ASN A 39 16.60 8.45 36.78
C ASN A 39 16.41 9.94 36.48
N ALA A 40 15.77 10.71 37.36
CA ALA A 40 15.57 12.16 37.19
C ALA A 40 16.87 12.95 36.94
N ALA A 41 18.00 12.45 37.41
CA ALA A 41 19.31 13.04 37.13
C ALA A 41 19.84 12.80 35.70
N ASN A 42 19.22 11.91 34.92
CA ASN A 42 19.63 11.50 33.58
C ASN A 42 18.47 11.33 32.58
N TRP A 43 17.33 11.99 32.81
CA TRP A 43 16.19 11.98 31.88
C TRP A 43 16.52 12.57 30.50
N ASN A 44 17.62 13.32 30.41
CA ASN A 44 18.16 13.87 29.17
C ASN A 44 19.69 13.92 29.28
N PRO A 45 20.38 12.77 29.23
CA PRO A 45 21.82 12.76 29.39
C PRO A 45 22.46 13.43 28.17
N PRO A 46 23.67 13.99 28.32
CA PRO A 46 24.49 14.34 27.16
C PRO A 46 24.57 13.13 26.22
N GLY A 47 23.95 13.20 25.03
CA GLY A 47 23.73 12.02 24.20
C GLY A 47 22.31 11.74 23.73
N CYS A 48 21.30 12.50 24.17
CA CYS A 48 19.92 12.35 23.68
C CYS A 48 19.61 13.37 22.57
N PRO A 49 19.07 12.94 21.40
CA PRO A 49 18.50 13.81 20.39
C PRO A 49 17.36 14.65 20.96
N GLN A 50 17.36 15.96 20.69
CA GLN A 50 16.31 16.88 21.14
C GLN A 50 15.99 17.98 20.13
N GLU A 51 16.88 18.22 19.18
CA GLU A 51 16.72 19.25 18.18
C GLU A 51 16.31 18.66 16.84
N LEU A 52 15.65 19.50 16.05
CA LEU A 52 15.33 19.17 14.66
C LEU A 52 16.63 18.96 13.88
N GLY A 53 16.72 17.84 13.15
CA GLY A 53 17.92 17.45 12.43
C GLY A 53 18.79 16.43 13.15
N ASP A 54 18.60 16.20 14.45
CA ASP A 54 19.45 15.31 15.23
C ASP A 54 19.38 13.84 14.75
N GLU A 55 20.49 13.14 14.89
CA GLU A 55 20.65 11.73 14.52
C GLU A 55 20.94 10.87 15.76
N ALA A 56 20.21 9.78 15.91
CA ALA A 56 20.52 8.70 16.85
C ALA A 56 21.19 7.55 16.10
N VAL A 57 22.34 7.08 16.58
CA VAL A 57 23.06 5.92 16.03
C VAL A 57 23.07 4.79 17.05
N LEU A 58 22.47 3.67 16.68
CA LEU A 58 22.57 2.36 17.33
C LEU A 58 23.75 1.60 16.70
N PRO A 59 24.96 1.66 17.28
CA PRO A 59 26.13 1.05 16.68
C PRO A 59 26.11 -0.46 16.83
N GLN A 60 26.96 -1.13 16.05
CA GLN A 60 27.24 -2.55 16.22
C GLN A 60 27.79 -2.82 17.63
N ILE A 61 27.16 -3.77 18.33
CA ILE A 61 27.52 -4.13 19.70
C ILE A 61 27.73 -5.64 19.83
N ALA A 62 28.60 -6.07 20.73
CA ALA A 62 28.89 -7.50 20.92
C ALA A 62 27.70 -8.32 21.51
N SER A 63 26.62 -7.67 21.95
CA SER A 63 25.46 -8.33 22.56
C SER A 63 24.42 -8.70 21.50
N ALA A 64 23.80 -9.88 21.64
CA ALA A 64 22.68 -10.32 20.79
C ALA A 64 21.41 -9.47 20.98
N THR A 65 21.25 -8.81 22.14
CA THR A 65 20.11 -7.92 22.40
C THR A 65 20.52 -6.72 23.23
N TYR A 66 19.99 -5.55 22.91
CA TYR A 66 20.25 -4.30 23.63
C TYR A 66 19.01 -3.47 23.80
N SER A 67 18.88 -2.84 24.97
CA SER A 67 17.73 -2.03 25.34
C SER A 67 18.14 -0.60 25.68
N ILE A 68 17.42 0.35 25.11
CA ILE A 68 17.48 1.78 25.41
C ILE A 68 16.23 2.10 26.22
N ASN A 69 16.40 2.41 27.50
CA ASN A 69 15.29 2.69 28.39
C ASN A 69 14.98 4.19 28.40
N LEU A 70 13.77 4.55 27.96
CA LEU A 70 13.24 5.90 28.00
C LEU A 70 12.45 6.14 29.30
N HIS A 71 12.55 7.34 29.86
CA HIS A 71 11.70 7.72 30.98
C HIS A 71 10.27 8.05 30.52
N ALA A 72 9.31 7.80 31.40
CA ALA A 72 7.95 8.26 31.23
C ALA A 72 7.86 9.79 31.27
N GLY A 73 7.24 10.42 30.26
CA GLY A 73 7.16 11.87 30.12
C GLY A 73 8.31 12.52 29.38
N ASN A 74 9.29 11.73 28.91
CA ASN A 74 10.32 12.23 28.00
C ASN A 74 9.77 12.37 26.58
N ALA A 75 10.18 13.45 25.93
CA ALA A 75 10.06 13.67 24.50
C ALA A 75 11.47 13.63 23.88
N ILE A 76 11.63 12.82 22.83
CA ILE A 76 12.85 12.75 22.02
C ILE A 76 12.49 13.20 20.62
N THR A 77 13.25 14.12 20.06
CA THR A 77 13.08 14.56 18.67
C THR A 77 14.32 14.19 17.88
N LEU A 78 14.14 13.50 16.75
CA LEU A 78 15.22 13.09 15.87
C LEU A 78 14.77 13.02 14.42
N SER A 79 15.67 13.35 13.50
CA SER A 79 15.46 13.22 12.06
C SER A 79 15.90 11.86 11.55
N VAL A 80 16.93 11.26 12.14
CA VAL A 80 17.49 9.99 11.68
C VAL A 80 17.69 9.05 12.85
N LEU A 81 17.14 7.84 12.77
CA LEU A 81 17.53 6.71 13.60
C LEU A 81 18.28 5.70 12.74
N ARG A 82 19.59 5.62 12.93
CA ARG A 82 20.49 4.71 12.22
C ARG A 82 20.77 3.48 13.06
N VAL A 83 20.55 2.31 12.47
CA VAL A 83 20.89 1.00 13.02
C VAL A 83 22.05 0.42 12.24
N THR A 84 23.19 0.28 12.90
CA THR A 84 24.35 -0.45 12.40
C THR A 84 24.37 -1.80 13.12
N SER A 85 23.80 -2.84 12.51
CA SER A 85 23.67 -4.18 13.10
C SER A 85 24.57 -5.20 12.40
N ASP A 86 24.98 -6.24 13.14
CA ASP A 86 25.37 -7.52 12.53
C ASP A 86 24.20 -8.51 12.60
N ALA A 87 24.34 -9.62 11.87
CA ALA A 87 23.46 -10.78 11.90
C ALA A 87 23.05 -11.17 13.32
N GLY A 88 21.74 -11.16 13.59
CA GLY A 88 21.16 -11.63 14.83
C GLY A 88 21.16 -10.62 15.98
N GLN A 89 21.59 -9.36 15.76
CA GLN A 89 21.46 -8.32 16.77
C GLN A 89 20.04 -7.75 16.82
N SER A 90 19.53 -7.55 18.03
CA SER A 90 18.22 -6.93 18.28
C SER A 90 18.37 -5.69 19.17
N TYR A 91 17.79 -4.58 18.74
CA TYR A 91 17.69 -3.33 19.48
C TYR A 91 16.26 -3.12 19.97
N ARG A 92 16.12 -2.65 21.20
CA ARG A 92 14.81 -2.38 21.82
C ARG A 92 14.81 -0.99 22.44
N VAL A 93 13.99 -0.08 21.92
CA VAL A 93 13.67 1.19 22.58
C VAL A 93 12.50 0.92 23.53
N TYR A 94 12.80 0.84 24.83
CA TYR A 94 11.91 0.34 25.86
C TYR A 94 11.51 1.43 26.85
N MET A 95 10.27 1.42 27.34
CA MET A 95 9.88 2.22 28.52
C MET A 95 9.66 1.29 29.71
N PRO A 96 10.59 1.21 30.68
CA PRO A 96 10.51 0.26 31.77
C PRO A 96 9.51 0.64 32.87
N VAL A 97 9.15 1.92 33.01
CA VAL A 97 8.41 2.40 34.18
C VAL A 97 6.89 2.18 34.01
N SER A 98 6.25 1.64 35.05
CA SER A 98 4.79 1.41 35.10
C SER A 98 4.03 2.65 35.60
N THR A 99 4.24 3.81 34.98
CA THR A 99 3.41 5.00 35.22
C THR A 99 2.35 5.11 34.14
N ALA A 100 1.36 5.98 34.34
CA ALA A 100 0.34 6.31 33.32
C ALA A 100 0.86 7.32 32.27
N THR A 101 2.06 7.86 32.46
CA THR A 101 2.67 8.87 31.58
C THR A 101 3.47 8.17 30.47
N ARG A 102 3.30 8.62 29.22
CA ARG A 102 3.96 8.05 28.04
C ARG A 102 5.32 8.69 27.79
N SER A 103 6.23 7.97 27.16
CA SER A 103 7.33 8.58 26.40
C SER A 103 6.89 8.82 24.96
N GLU A 104 7.41 9.90 24.39
CA GLU A 104 7.13 10.37 23.05
C GLU A 104 8.42 10.40 22.22
N ILE A 105 8.34 9.87 21.00
CA ILE A 105 9.42 9.92 20.01
C ILE A 105 8.86 10.66 18.80
N PHE A 106 9.45 11.80 18.46
CA PHE A 106 9.12 12.60 17.30
C PHE A 106 10.14 12.33 16.20
N LEU A 107 9.67 11.73 15.11
CA LEU A 107 10.40 11.58 13.86
C LEU A 107 10.07 12.79 12.98
N GLU A 108 11.01 13.74 12.92
CA GLU A 108 10.82 15.04 12.28
C GLU A 108 12.12 15.49 11.61
N ASN A 109 12.04 15.94 10.36
CA ASN A 109 13.16 16.48 9.61
C ASN A 109 12.75 17.76 8.87
N PRO A 110 13.15 18.95 9.33
CA PRO A 110 12.72 20.21 8.72
C PRO A 110 13.23 20.41 7.28
N ASN A 111 14.16 19.57 6.82
CA ASN A 111 14.76 19.65 5.49
C ASN A 111 14.41 18.45 4.59
N GLY A 112 13.45 17.60 4.98
CA GLY A 112 13.05 16.43 4.18
C GLY A 112 12.23 15.41 4.98
N ASN A 113 12.43 14.13 4.67
CA ASN A 113 11.76 13.05 5.39
C ASN A 113 12.56 12.67 6.63
N ALA A 114 11.89 12.24 7.69
CA ALA A 114 12.54 11.52 8.77
C ALA A 114 13.01 10.16 8.25
N GLN A 115 14.03 9.56 8.86
CA GLN A 115 14.65 8.34 8.35
C GLN A 115 14.89 7.28 9.41
N LEU A 116 14.54 6.03 9.10
CA LEU A 116 15.08 4.84 9.75
C LEU A 116 16.07 4.18 8.79
N LEU A 117 17.35 4.20 9.13
CA LEU A 117 18.41 3.69 8.28
C LEU A 117 18.96 2.39 8.84
N PHE A 118 18.84 1.30 8.09
CA PHE A 118 19.40 0.00 8.44
C PHE A 118 20.62 -0.27 7.56
N GLU A 119 21.80 -0.11 8.15
CA GLU A 119 23.10 -0.36 7.54
C GLU A 119 23.69 -1.61 8.18
N ALA A 120 23.10 -2.76 7.88
CA ALA A 120 23.58 -4.03 8.41
C ALA A 120 24.83 -4.49 7.62
N SER A 121 25.85 -4.98 8.34
CA SER A 121 27.14 -5.40 7.75
C SER A 121 27.09 -6.81 7.13
N ALA A 122 26.18 -7.66 7.62
CA ALA A 122 25.77 -8.96 7.09
C ALA A 122 24.65 -9.53 7.96
N GLY A 123 23.53 -9.98 7.40
CA GLY A 123 22.46 -10.71 8.10
C GLY A 123 21.31 -9.88 8.66
N ALA A 124 20.31 -10.57 9.22
CA ALA A 124 19.05 -10.01 9.72
C ALA A 124 19.21 -9.34 11.10
N GLY A 125 18.79 -8.09 11.23
CA GLY A 125 18.63 -7.39 12.50
C GLY A 125 17.17 -7.12 12.88
N LYS A 126 16.98 -6.57 14.07
CA LYS A 126 15.66 -6.21 14.61
C LYS A 126 15.71 -4.91 15.40
N LEU A 127 14.76 -4.01 15.16
CA LEU A 127 14.48 -2.83 15.97
C LEU A 127 13.07 -2.93 16.56
N THR A 128 12.94 -2.81 17.87
CA THR A 128 11.66 -2.90 18.57
C THR A 128 11.39 -1.62 19.37
N PHE A 129 10.28 -0.95 19.09
CA PHE A 129 9.69 0.05 19.98
C PHE A 129 8.71 -0.65 20.91
N ASP A 130 9.04 -0.71 22.20
CA ASP A 130 8.26 -1.47 23.16
C ASP A 130 7.82 -0.64 24.39
N GLY A 131 6.53 -0.33 24.45
CA GLY A 131 5.96 0.42 25.56
C GLY A 131 5.59 -0.44 26.77
N ASN A 132 5.40 0.21 27.92
CA ASN A 132 4.74 -0.43 29.06
C ASN A 132 3.23 -0.66 28.76
N ALA A 133 2.65 -1.76 29.25
CA ALA A 133 1.23 -2.07 29.08
C ALA A 133 0.27 -0.97 29.58
N ALA A 134 0.65 -0.19 30.60
CA ALA A 134 -0.20 0.83 31.21
C ALA A 134 -0.25 2.15 30.40
N ALA A 135 0.88 2.61 29.89
CA ALA A 135 0.99 3.91 29.21
C ALA A 135 1.20 3.80 27.71
N ARG A 136 1.95 2.79 27.23
CA ARG A 136 2.45 2.63 25.84
C ARG A 136 3.49 3.68 25.46
N HIS A 137 4.29 3.40 24.45
CA HIS A 137 5.06 4.44 23.73
C HIS A 137 4.15 5.18 22.77
N LEU A 138 4.51 6.41 22.42
CA LEU A 138 3.93 7.14 21.31
C LEU A 138 5.05 7.53 20.34
N VAL A 139 4.95 7.10 19.09
CA VAL A 139 5.85 7.49 18.00
C VAL A 139 5.06 8.37 17.05
N HIS A 140 5.48 9.62 16.90
CA HIS A 140 4.89 10.60 16.01
C HIS A 140 5.69 10.70 14.72
N LEU A 141 5.02 10.61 13.58
CA LEU A 141 5.52 11.04 12.28
C LEU A 141 5.05 12.48 12.04
N ASN A 142 5.91 13.45 12.36
CA ASN A 142 5.65 14.85 12.06
C ASN A 142 5.92 15.17 10.59
N ASP A 143 6.75 14.35 9.93
CA ASP A 143 7.02 14.36 8.51
C ASP A 143 6.87 12.95 7.91
N ASP A 144 6.97 12.84 6.58
CA ASP A 144 7.05 11.54 5.92
C ASP A 144 8.29 10.75 6.40
N LEU A 145 8.19 9.42 6.35
CA LEU A 145 9.21 8.52 6.88
C LEU A 145 9.84 7.68 5.76
N ASP A 146 11.15 7.77 5.60
CA ASP A 146 11.92 6.84 4.78
C ASP A 146 12.51 5.72 5.64
N ILE A 147 12.21 4.47 5.30
CA ILE A 147 12.84 3.29 5.89
C ILE A 147 13.78 2.70 4.83
N VAL A 148 15.09 2.88 5.02
CA VAL A 148 16.11 2.43 4.07
C VAL A 148 16.76 1.16 4.61
N VAL A 149 16.64 0.05 3.87
CA VAL A 149 17.31 -1.21 4.20
C VAL A 149 18.27 -1.56 3.08
N SER A 150 19.58 -1.39 3.33
CA SER A 150 20.61 -1.48 2.28
C SER A 150 21.29 -2.85 2.16
N ASN A 151 21.07 -3.77 3.10
CA ASN A 151 21.85 -5.01 3.26
C ASN A 151 21.41 -6.21 2.37
N GLY A 152 21.26 -6.00 1.07
CA GLY A 152 21.09 -7.09 0.10
C GLY A 152 19.83 -7.95 0.34
N THR A 153 19.98 -9.23 0.68
CA THR A 153 18.84 -10.17 0.83
C THR A 153 18.40 -10.43 2.28
N SER A 154 19.06 -9.80 3.25
CA SER A 154 18.70 -9.94 4.66
C SER A 154 17.36 -9.27 4.96
N THR A 155 16.62 -9.82 5.93
CA THR A 155 15.36 -9.26 6.43
C THR A 155 15.63 -8.50 7.71
N GLU A 156 15.32 -7.22 7.73
CA GLU A 156 15.27 -6.42 8.94
C GLU A 156 13.85 -6.40 9.49
N ASP A 157 13.70 -6.66 10.78
CA ASP A 157 12.43 -6.58 11.48
C ASP A 157 12.30 -5.22 12.19
N VAL A 158 11.22 -4.49 11.92
CA VAL A 158 10.81 -3.33 12.72
C VAL A 158 9.52 -3.68 13.43
N GLU A 159 9.55 -3.61 14.75
CA GLU A 159 8.42 -3.99 15.60
C GLU A 159 7.94 -2.82 16.45
N PHE A 160 6.64 -2.54 16.37
CA PHE A 160 5.93 -1.63 17.27
C PHE A 160 5.08 -2.47 18.21
N ASN A 161 5.64 -2.79 19.38
CA ASN A 161 4.97 -3.58 20.42
C ASN A 161 4.42 -2.65 21.51
N ARG A 162 3.11 -2.68 21.80
CA ARG A 162 2.52 -1.80 22.83
C ARG A 162 2.92 -0.33 22.63
N THR A 163 2.97 0.08 21.37
CA THR A 163 3.38 1.41 20.92
C THR A 163 2.24 1.98 20.09
N ILE A 164 1.85 3.22 20.34
CA ILE A 164 0.93 3.94 19.48
C ILE A 164 1.77 4.60 18.39
N PHE A 165 1.36 4.39 17.15
CA PHE A 165 1.98 5.02 15.99
C PHE A 165 1.03 6.09 15.47
N ASP A 166 1.47 7.35 15.49
CA ASP A 166 0.70 8.51 15.05
C ASP A 166 1.34 9.04 13.77
N GLY A 167 0.78 8.64 12.62
CA GLY A 167 1.29 9.02 11.31
C GLY A 167 0.16 9.32 10.32
N ALA A 168 -0.99 9.76 10.82
CA ALA A 168 -2.12 10.11 9.96
C ALA A 168 -1.68 11.11 8.87
N ASP A 169 -2.13 10.87 7.65
CA ASP A 169 -1.80 11.62 6.44
C ASP A 169 -0.31 11.63 6.06
N ARG A 170 0.51 10.72 6.62
CA ARG A 170 1.93 10.57 6.27
C ARG A 170 2.19 9.42 5.33
N THR A 171 3.28 9.56 4.59
CA THR A 171 3.82 8.52 3.72
C THR A 171 4.98 7.80 4.40
N ILE A 172 4.93 6.47 4.40
CA ILE A 172 6.03 5.60 4.82
C ILE A 172 6.63 4.95 3.58
N THR A 173 7.87 5.27 3.26
CA THR A 173 8.56 4.83 2.06
C THR A 173 9.65 3.81 2.39
N LYS A 174 9.51 2.58 1.91
CA LYS A 174 10.56 1.56 1.97
C LYS A 174 11.44 1.64 0.72
N SER A 175 12.75 1.81 0.92
CA SER A 175 13.76 1.78 -0.15
C SER A 175 14.99 0.91 0.20
N GLY A 176 15.90 0.74 -0.77
CA GLY A 176 17.06 -0.16 -0.67
C GLY A 176 16.71 -1.63 -0.92
N SER A 177 17.69 -2.40 -1.41
CA SER A 177 17.51 -3.81 -1.81
C SER A 177 17.08 -4.78 -0.70
N GLY A 178 17.32 -4.43 0.57
CA GLY A 178 17.01 -5.26 1.72
C GLY A 178 15.53 -5.51 1.93
N ASN A 179 15.21 -6.63 2.58
CA ASN A 179 13.84 -6.96 2.94
C ASN A 179 13.48 -6.26 4.26
N LEU A 180 12.31 -5.65 4.33
CA LEU A 180 11.77 -5.09 5.58
C LEU A 180 10.55 -5.91 6.00
N ARG A 181 10.46 -6.24 7.28
CA ARG A 181 9.22 -6.72 7.88
C ARG A 181 8.78 -5.77 8.97
N LEU A 182 7.54 -5.31 8.86
CA LEU A 182 6.91 -4.41 9.82
C LEU A 182 5.87 -5.18 10.63
N TYR A 183 6.10 -5.26 11.94
CA TYR A 183 5.15 -5.81 12.90
C TYR A 183 4.53 -4.69 13.74
N VAL A 184 3.20 -4.64 13.79
CA VAL A 184 2.47 -3.67 14.59
C VAL A 184 1.53 -4.43 15.51
N ASN A 185 1.96 -4.60 16.77
CA ASN A 185 1.16 -5.26 17.81
C ASN A 185 0.64 -4.20 18.77
N THR A 186 -0.49 -3.59 18.40
CA THR A 186 -1.06 -2.48 19.15
C THR A 186 -2.43 -2.84 19.70
N SER A 187 -2.52 -2.89 21.02
CA SER A 187 -3.79 -3.02 21.72
C SER A 187 -4.54 -1.68 21.76
N GLY A 188 -4.66 -0.93 20.65
CA GLY A 188 -5.48 0.30 20.59
C GLY A 188 -4.84 1.54 19.94
N GLY A 189 -4.31 1.38 18.73
CA GLY A 189 -3.82 2.46 17.86
C GLY A 189 -3.01 1.85 16.72
N GLY A 190 -3.62 1.65 15.56
CA GLY A 190 -2.99 1.01 14.39
C GLY A 190 -2.31 2.04 13.48
N LEU A 191 -1.58 1.54 12.47
CA LEU A 191 -1.22 2.32 11.29
C LEU A 191 -2.51 2.68 10.55
N ASN A 192 -3.17 3.75 10.95
CA ASN A 192 -4.38 4.26 10.31
C ASN A 192 -4.01 5.49 9.49
N ASP A 193 -4.67 5.65 8.34
CA ASP A 193 -4.59 6.86 7.51
C ASP A 193 -3.17 7.21 7.02
N CYS A 194 -2.26 6.23 6.97
CA CYS A 194 -0.94 6.36 6.35
C CYS A 194 -0.98 5.83 4.91
N THR A 195 -0.06 6.31 4.07
CA THR A 195 0.23 5.70 2.76
C THR A 195 1.56 4.94 2.82
N PHE A 196 1.65 3.77 2.20
CA PHE A 196 2.90 3.03 2.08
C PHE A 196 3.42 3.08 0.65
N ASN A 197 4.69 3.45 0.47
CA ASN A 197 5.39 3.33 -0.80
C ASN A 197 6.47 2.26 -0.68
N ILE A 198 6.53 1.33 -1.64
CA ILE A 198 7.60 0.33 -1.72
C ILE A 198 8.37 0.64 -2.99
N LEU A 199 9.58 1.19 -2.83
CA LEU A 199 10.44 1.58 -3.95
C LEU A 199 11.35 0.44 -4.40
N GLU A 200 11.86 -0.34 -3.44
CA GLU A 200 12.83 -1.41 -3.70
C GLU A 200 12.71 -2.55 -2.67
N GLY A 201 13.02 -3.76 -3.13
CA GLY A 201 13.10 -4.96 -2.30
C GLY A 201 11.73 -5.54 -1.92
N GLN A 202 11.72 -6.30 -0.82
CA GLN A 202 10.50 -6.86 -0.24
C GLN A 202 10.05 -6.04 0.97
N PHE A 203 8.73 -5.82 1.06
CA PHE A 203 8.06 -5.35 2.25
C PHE A 203 7.10 -6.43 2.76
N THR A 204 7.25 -6.83 4.01
CA THR A 204 6.35 -7.78 4.67
C THR A 204 5.55 -7.06 5.72
N ILE A 205 4.24 -7.20 5.65
CA ILE A 205 3.34 -6.70 6.68
C ILE A 205 2.78 -7.89 7.45
N ALA A 206 3.09 -7.94 8.74
CA ALA A 206 2.57 -8.95 9.67
C ALA A 206 1.91 -8.23 10.84
N ILE A 207 0.60 -8.02 10.75
CA ILE A 207 -0.17 -7.32 11.78
C ILE A 207 -1.21 -8.31 12.33
N ASP A 208 -1.27 -8.44 13.64
CA ASP A 208 -2.26 -9.28 14.34
C ASP A 208 -3.71 -8.71 14.22
N ASN A 209 -3.87 -7.54 13.60
CA ASN A 209 -5.13 -6.85 13.31
C ASN A 209 -5.15 -6.42 11.83
N PRO A 210 -6.33 -6.32 11.19
CA PRO A 210 -6.41 -5.85 9.81
C PRO A 210 -5.74 -4.49 9.65
N ILE A 211 -4.95 -4.29 8.59
CA ILE A 211 -4.53 -2.94 8.16
C ILE A 211 -5.83 -2.19 7.83
N PRO A 212 -6.24 -1.18 8.61
CA PRO A 212 -7.40 -0.40 8.23
C PRO A 212 -6.95 0.51 7.09
N GLN A 213 -7.35 0.19 5.86
CA GLN A 213 -7.52 1.13 4.75
C GLN A 213 -6.29 1.87 4.20
N CYS A 214 -5.08 1.70 4.76
CA CYS A 214 -3.87 2.37 4.28
C CYS A 214 -3.53 2.00 2.82
N PRO A 215 -3.51 2.96 1.88
CA PRO A 215 -3.11 2.69 0.52
C PRO A 215 -1.65 2.23 0.42
N VAL A 216 -1.36 1.37 -0.55
CA VAL A 216 -0.01 0.89 -0.83
C VAL A 216 0.32 1.11 -2.30
N ASP A 217 1.46 1.73 -2.57
CA ASP A 217 1.99 1.94 -3.91
C ASP A 217 3.28 1.15 -4.12
N MET A 218 3.23 0.18 -5.03
CA MET A 218 4.32 -0.74 -5.34
C MET A 218 5.05 -0.30 -6.61
N HIS A 219 6.33 0.05 -6.49
CA HIS A 219 7.19 0.36 -7.64
C HIS A 219 7.76 -0.89 -8.29
N GLU A 220 8.36 -0.70 -9.47
CA GLU A 220 8.84 -1.79 -10.29
C GLU A 220 9.83 -2.71 -9.57
N GLY A 221 9.64 -4.03 -9.71
CA GLY A 221 10.51 -5.04 -9.13
C GLY A 221 10.27 -5.35 -7.65
N THR A 222 9.26 -4.74 -7.03
CA THR A 222 9.00 -4.90 -5.59
C THR A 222 8.05 -6.04 -5.25
N LEU A 223 8.15 -6.52 -4.00
CA LEU A 223 7.28 -7.55 -3.45
C LEU A 223 6.59 -7.06 -2.18
N LEU A 224 5.27 -7.19 -2.13
CA LEU A 224 4.48 -7.04 -0.92
C LEU A 224 4.07 -8.42 -0.42
N LEU A 225 4.52 -8.80 0.78
CA LEU A 225 4.14 -10.04 1.44
C LEU A 225 3.13 -9.75 2.56
N CYS A 226 1.92 -10.25 2.40
CA CYS A 226 0.89 -10.23 3.43
C CYS A 226 0.91 -11.55 4.21
N GLN A 227 1.31 -11.50 5.50
CA GLN A 227 1.30 -12.66 6.40
C GLN A 227 0.21 -12.53 7.48
N TYR A 228 -0.39 -13.65 7.89
CA TYR A 228 -1.27 -13.76 9.06
C TYR A 228 -2.58 -12.96 9.04
N LEU A 229 -3.31 -12.92 7.93
CA LEU A 229 -4.55 -12.18 7.89
C LEU A 229 -5.74 -13.06 7.45
N GLY A 230 -6.59 -13.43 8.42
CA GLY A 230 -7.99 -13.79 8.13
C GLY A 230 -8.84 -12.60 7.66
N VAL A 231 -8.20 -11.53 7.21
CA VAL A 231 -8.72 -10.21 6.90
C VAL A 231 -7.69 -9.49 6.01
N GLY A 232 -7.67 -9.79 4.71
CA GLY A 232 -6.70 -9.21 3.75
C GLY A 232 -6.62 -7.67 3.72
N HIS A 233 -5.81 -7.13 2.81
CA HIS A 233 -5.53 -5.68 2.72
C HIS A 233 -6.70 -4.90 2.08
N ARG A 234 -7.35 -4.03 2.86
CA ARG A 234 -8.52 -3.26 2.40
C ARG A 234 -8.21 -1.84 1.95
N GLY A 235 -6.96 -1.41 2.00
CA GLY A 235 -6.55 -0.14 1.38
C GLY A 235 -6.50 -0.28 -0.14
N GLY A 236 -6.43 0.85 -0.85
CA GLY A 236 -6.14 0.82 -2.29
C GLY A 236 -4.74 0.29 -2.54
N LEU A 237 -4.56 -0.55 -3.54
CA LEU A 237 -3.26 -1.08 -3.96
C LEU A 237 -2.94 -0.60 -5.37
N ILE A 238 -1.78 0.03 -5.57
CA ILE A 238 -1.27 0.40 -6.89
C ILE A 238 -0.08 -0.52 -7.19
N MET A 239 -0.19 -1.28 -8.28
CA MET A 239 0.80 -2.26 -8.69
C MET A 239 1.41 -1.84 -10.03
N ARG A 240 2.69 -1.43 -10.01
CA ARG A 240 3.45 -1.13 -11.22
C ARG A 240 4.04 -2.39 -11.84
N ASN A 241 4.67 -2.23 -12.99
CA ASN A 241 5.29 -3.32 -13.74
C ASN A 241 6.23 -4.16 -12.87
N ASN A 242 6.26 -5.47 -13.10
CA ASN A 242 7.12 -6.43 -12.41
C ASN A 242 6.97 -6.40 -10.87
N THR A 243 5.75 -6.23 -10.36
CA THR A 243 5.47 -6.30 -8.92
C THR A 243 4.82 -7.63 -8.53
N THR A 244 5.02 -8.06 -7.29
CA THR A 244 4.40 -9.28 -6.75
C THR A 244 3.63 -8.99 -5.45
N LEU A 245 2.33 -9.24 -5.46
CA LEU A 245 1.53 -9.38 -4.24
C LEU A 245 1.57 -10.85 -3.83
N ARG A 246 2.20 -11.14 -2.69
CA ARG A 246 2.32 -12.48 -2.13
C ARG A 246 1.49 -12.64 -0.88
N MET A 247 0.78 -13.76 -0.81
CA MET A 247 -0.15 -14.07 0.25
C MET A 247 0.27 -15.39 0.91
N GLN A 248 0.44 -15.37 2.23
CA GLN A 248 0.90 -16.52 2.98
C GLN A 248 0.19 -16.62 4.34
N ALA A 249 -0.78 -17.52 4.43
CA ALA A 249 -1.50 -17.82 5.66
C ALA A 249 -1.16 -19.22 6.24
N ASN A 250 -0.92 -19.27 7.56
CA ASN A 250 -0.89 -20.51 8.32
C ASN A 250 -2.31 -20.92 8.76
N GLY A 251 -3.24 -21.18 7.81
CA GLY A 251 -4.62 -21.53 8.15
C GLY A 251 -5.61 -21.63 6.98
N VAL A 252 -6.90 -21.82 7.30
CA VAL A 252 -8.03 -21.76 6.35
C VAL A 252 -8.61 -20.35 6.42
N SER A 253 -8.17 -19.46 5.54
CA SER A 253 -8.56 -18.06 5.57
C SER A 253 -8.71 -17.50 4.17
N GLU A 254 -9.56 -16.49 4.07
CA GLU A 254 -9.76 -15.70 2.87
C GLU A 254 -9.09 -14.33 3.06
N SER A 255 -8.27 -13.95 2.10
CA SER A 255 -7.60 -12.66 2.06
C SER A 255 -8.38 -11.72 1.14
N LYS A 256 -9.03 -10.73 1.79
CA LYS A 256 -9.95 -9.76 1.18
C LYS A 256 -9.23 -8.49 0.76
N HIS A 257 -9.37 -8.11 -0.50
CA HIS A 257 -8.75 -6.93 -1.06
C HIS A 257 -9.76 -5.84 -1.46
N GLY A 258 -9.38 -4.59 -1.22
CA GLY A 258 -10.10 -3.40 -1.68
C GLY A 258 -9.82 -3.11 -3.16
N ASP A 259 -9.66 -1.82 -3.49
CA ASP A 259 -9.35 -1.39 -4.85
C ASP A 259 -7.91 -1.78 -5.23
N ILE A 260 -7.71 -2.23 -6.47
CA ILE A 260 -6.40 -2.58 -7.03
C ILE A 260 -6.26 -1.92 -8.41
N THR A 261 -5.20 -1.14 -8.62
CA THR A 261 -4.83 -0.56 -9.92
C THR A 261 -3.58 -1.22 -10.47
N VAL A 262 -3.61 -1.65 -11.74
CA VAL A 262 -2.54 -2.42 -12.40
C VAL A 262 -1.98 -1.65 -13.60
N HIS A 263 -0.69 -1.28 -13.56
CA HIS A 263 -0.02 -0.47 -14.60
C HIS A 263 0.96 -1.25 -15.49
N GLY A 264 1.13 -2.57 -15.29
CA GLY A 264 2.06 -3.39 -16.07
C GLY A 264 1.86 -4.87 -15.79
N SER A 265 2.90 -5.69 -16.01
CA SER A 265 2.82 -7.11 -15.65
C SER A 265 3.03 -7.28 -14.14
N THR A 266 2.07 -7.90 -13.46
CA THR A 266 2.05 -8.05 -12.00
C THR A 266 1.73 -9.50 -11.66
N THR A 267 2.20 -9.98 -10.51
CA THR A 267 1.97 -11.35 -10.06
C THR A 267 1.15 -11.37 -8.79
N PHE A 268 0.09 -12.18 -8.78
CA PHE A 268 -0.60 -12.59 -7.56
C PHE A 268 -0.09 -13.98 -7.19
N ASP A 269 0.72 -14.06 -6.13
CA ASP A 269 1.31 -15.30 -5.64
C ASP A 269 0.60 -15.76 -4.37
N VAL A 270 -0.32 -16.70 -4.51
CA VAL A 270 -1.03 -17.32 -3.39
C VAL A 270 -0.30 -18.61 -3.01
N GLN A 271 0.42 -18.58 -1.88
CA GLN A 271 1.28 -19.69 -1.46
C GLN A 271 0.53 -20.78 -0.68
N ALA A 272 1.21 -21.92 -0.48
CA ALA A 272 0.63 -23.16 0.01
C ALA A 272 -0.13 -23.00 1.34
N GLY A 273 -1.43 -23.32 1.28
CA GLY A 273 -2.41 -23.25 2.36
C GLY A 273 -3.82 -23.42 1.78
N LYS A 274 -4.87 -23.41 2.60
CA LYS A 274 -6.26 -23.29 2.10
C LYS A 274 -6.65 -21.81 1.94
N GLU A 275 -5.72 -21.00 1.46
CA GLU A 275 -5.89 -19.57 1.30
C GLU A 275 -6.67 -19.26 0.02
N LEU A 276 -7.56 -18.26 0.05
CA LEU A 276 -8.27 -17.75 -1.11
C LEU A 276 -8.02 -16.25 -1.22
N MET A 277 -7.93 -15.71 -2.44
CA MET A 277 -7.86 -14.27 -2.67
C MET A 277 -9.19 -13.76 -3.21
N GLY A 278 -9.79 -12.80 -2.53
CA GLY A 278 -10.99 -12.11 -3.00
C GLY A 278 -10.71 -10.64 -3.25
N VAL A 279 -11.03 -10.13 -4.45
CA VAL A 279 -11.05 -8.69 -4.73
C VAL A 279 -12.50 -8.21 -4.67
N TYR A 280 -12.77 -7.32 -3.71
CA TYR A 280 -14.11 -6.79 -3.42
C TYR A 280 -14.26 -5.33 -3.84
N GLY A 281 -13.15 -4.60 -3.99
CA GLY A 281 -13.16 -3.26 -4.57
C GLY A 281 -13.12 -3.29 -6.09
N MET A 282 -12.67 -2.18 -6.66
CA MET A 282 -12.45 -2.04 -8.09
C MET A 282 -11.08 -2.58 -8.49
N LEU A 283 -11.05 -3.49 -9.45
CA LEU A 283 -9.86 -3.85 -10.20
C LEU A 283 -9.79 -2.99 -11.47
N ALA A 284 -8.75 -2.16 -11.59
CA ALA A 284 -8.59 -1.25 -12.72
C ALA A 284 -7.19 -1.25 -13.33
N GLY A 285 -7.06 -0.69 -14.54
CA GLY A 285 -5.79 -0.47 -15.21
C GLY A 285 -5.67 -1.17 -16.57
N THR A 286 -4.46 -1.16 -17.14
CA THR A 286 -4.18 -1.65 -18.51
C THR A 286 -3.03 -2.66 -18.56
N GLY A 287 -2.79 -3.34 -17.44
CA GLY A 287 -1.72 -4.30 -17.28
C GLY A 287 -2.16 -5.76 -17.34
N THR A 288 -1.27 -6.64 -16.91
CA THR A 288 -1.49 -8.09 -16.82
C THR A 288 -1.36 -8.52 -15.37
N ILE A 289 -2.29 -9.34 -14.91
CA ILE A 289 -2.22 -10.02 -13.62
C ILE A 289 -1.96 -11.48 -13.90
N VAL A 290 -0.79 -11.97 -13.52
CA VAL A 290 -0.45 -13.38 -13.57
C VAL A 290 -0.74 -13.99 -12.21
N LYS A 291 -1.75 -14.84 -12.15
CA LYS A 291 -2.02 -15.63 -10.96
C LYS A 291 -1.06 -16.82 -10.92
N THR A 292 -0.43 -17.03 -9.78
CA THR A 292 0.35 -18.24 -9.49
C THR A 292 -0.20 -18.94 -8.25
N GLY A 293 0.23 -20.18 -8.02
CA GLY A 293 -0.29 -21.01 -6.92
C GLY A 293 -1.57 -21.78 -7.28
N THR A 294 -1.97 -22.71 -6.42
CA THR A 294 -3.05 -23.70 -6.71
C THR A 294 -4.43 -23.27 -6.20
N GLN A 295 -4.46 -22.18 -5.46
CA GLN A 295 -5.63 -21.63 -4.77
C GLN A 295 -6.56 -20.92 -5.76
N THR A 296 -7.78 -20.59 -5.33
CA THR A 296 -8.74 -19.84 -6.16
C THR A 296 -8.64 -18.34 -5.88
N ASN A 297 -8.57 -17.54 -6.94
CA ASN A 297 -8.82 -16.11 -6.89
C ASN A 297 -10.24 -15.84 -7.36
N PHE A 298 -10.96 -14.95 -6.70
CA PHE A 298 -12.27 -14.51 -7.15
C PHE A 298 -12.41 -12.99 -7.10
N TYR A 299 -13.20 -12.47 -8.03
CA TYR A 299 -13.49 -11.04 -8.18
C TYR A 299 -14.99 -10.85 -8.01
N VAL A 300 -15.42 -10.04 -7.05
CA VAL A 300 -16.86 -9.82 -6.72
C VAL A 300 -17.17 -8.34 -6.46
N GLY A 301 -16.26 -7.46 -6.87
CA GLY A 301 -16.46 -6.01 -6.90
C GLY A 301 -16.67 -5.54 -8.34
N THR A 302 -15.86 -4.58 -8.76
CA THR A 302 -15.92 -4.01 -10.11
C THR A 302 -14.64 -4.32 -10.87
N ILE A 303 -14.73 -4.57 -12.17
CA ILE A 303 -13.58 -4.61 -13.09
C ILE A 303 -13.78 -3.50 -14.12
N SER A 304 -12.80 -2.61 -14.22
CA SER A 304 -12.80 -1.50 -15.17
C SER A 304 -11.41 -1.41 -15.81
N PRO A 305 -11.21 -1.93 -17.02
CA PRO A 305 -10.02 -1.59 -17.80
C PRO A 305 -9.83 -0.05 -17.77
N GLY A 306 -8.61 0.39 -17.48
CA GLY A 306 -8.37 1.73 -16.93
C GLY A 306 -8.59 2.90 -17.90
N PHE A 307 -8.57 4.13 -17.34
CA PHE A 307 -8.14 5.45 -17.87
C PHE A 307 -8.27 5.78 -19.39
N SER A 308 -9.35 5.36 -20.07
CA SER A 308 -9.59 5.31 -21.54
C SER A 308 -9.20 3.99 -22.20
N ALA A 309 -9.88 3.62 -23.29
CA ALA A 309 -9.69 2.42 -24.13
C ALA A 309 -8.38 1.64 -23.85
N GLY A 310 -8.49 0.53 -23.11
CA GLY A 310 -7.32 -0.25 -22.71
C GLY A 310 -7.60 -1.73 -22.43
N THR A 311 -6.54 -2.53 -22.45
CA THR A 311 -6.61 -3.97 -22.17
C THR A 311 -6.16 -4.28 -20.76
N LEU A 312 -7.02 -4.94 -19.97
CA LEU A 312 -6.66 -5.57 -18.70
C LEU A 312 -6.65 -7.09 -18.89
N THR A 313 -5.50 -7.73 -18.69
CA THR A 313 -5.37 -9.19 -18.81
C THR A 313 -5.34 -9.84 -17.43
N ILE A 314 -6.16 -10.88 -17.25
CA ILE A 314 -6.11 -11.79 -16.10
C ILE A 314 -5.65 -13.15 -16.62
N ASP A 315 -4.40 -13.51 -16.32
CA ASP A 315 -3.79 -14.79 -16.67
C ASP A 315 -3.90 -15.75 -15.48
N GLU A 316 -4.68 -16.83 -15.64
CA GLU A 316 -4.91 -17.82 -14.57
C GLU A 316 -3.61 -18.54 -14.19
N SER A 317 -2.74 -18.86 -15.15
CA SER A 317 -1.46 -19.64 -15.10
C SER A 317 -1.41 -20.90 -14.21
N ALA A 318 -1.90 -20.85 -12.97
CA ALA A 318 -2.10 -21.97 -12.06
C ALA A 318 -3.35 -21.76 -11.17
N GLY A 319 -3.96 -22.85 -10.69
CA GLY A 319 -5.12 -22.79 -9.79
C GLY A 319 -6.41 -22.49 -10.53
N ALA A 320 -7.26 -21.62 -9.97
CA ALA A 320 -8.52 -21.21 -10.60
C ALA A 320 -8.79 -19.71 -10.43
N VAL A 321 -9.43 -19.10 -11.43
CA VAL A 321 -9.97 -17.74 -11.37
C VAL A 321 -11.49 -17.77 -11.55
N LEU A 322 -12.22 -17.05 -10.68
CA LEU A 322 -13.67 -16.87 -10.78
C LEU A 322 -14.03 -15.38 -10.94
N LEU A 323 -14.83 -15.08 -11.96
CA LEU A 323 -15.44 -13.76 -12.15
C LEU A 323 -16.86 -13.80 -11.61
N GLY A 324 -17.06 -13.20 -10.43
CA GLY A 324 -18.29 -13.31 -9.67
C GLY A 324 -18.45 -14.66 -8.98
N LEU A 325 -19.45 -14.72 -8.10
CA LEU A 325 -19.90 -15.90 -7.39
C LEU A 325 -21.44 -15.96 -7.46
N THR A 326 -22.00 -17.13 -7.18
CA THR A 326 -23.47 -17.26 -7.06
C THR A 326 -23.99 -16.32 -5.97
N ASN A 327 -24.95 -15.44 -6.33
CA ASN A 327 -25.50 -14.36 -5.49
C ASN A 327 -24.55 -13.21 -5.14
N ASN A 328 -23.36 -13.17 -5.74
CA ASN A 328 -22.43 -12.05 -5.59
C ASN A 328 -21.69 -11.84 -6.91
N THR A 329 -22.35 -11.14 -7.84
CA THR A 329 -21.85 -10.92 -9.20
C THR A 329 -20.66 -9.95 -9.20
N VAL A 330 -19.87 -10.00 -10.27
CA VAL A 330 -18.87 -8.96 -10.57
C VAL A 330 -19.47 -8.00 -11.59
N GLU A 331 -19.24 -6.70 -11.43
CA GLU A 331 -19.64 -5.69 -12.42
C GLU A 331 -18.47 -5.34 -13.33
N LEU A 332 -18.70 -5.38 -14.65
CA LEU A 332 -17.77 -4.87 -15.65
C LEU A 332 -18.20 -3.45 -16.06
N LEU A 333 -17.31 -2.47 -15.91
CA LEU A 333 -17.49 -1.14 -16.46
C LEU A 333 -16.72 -1.02 -17.77
N ILE A 334 -17.45 -0.77 -18.87
CA ILE A 334 -16.91 -0.88 -20.22
C ILE A 334 -17.06 0.44 -20.99
N GLU A 335 -15.94 1.00 -21.45
CA GLU A 335 -15.81 2.03 -22.48
C GLU A 335 -15.53 1.42 -23.87
N ASP A 336 -15.75 2.18 -24.95
CA ASP A 336 -15.36 1.82 -26.31
C ASP A 336 -13.85 1.66 -26.38
N GLY A 337 -13.41 0.48 -26.85
CA GLY A 337 -12.00 0.12 -26.94
C GLY A 337 -11.43 -0.57 -25.70
N ASP A 338 -12.21 -0.74 -24.62
CA ASP A 338 -11.81 -1.58 -23.50
C ASP A 338 -11.83 -3.06 -23.84
N LEU A 339 -10.86 -3.79 -23.29
CA LEU A 339 -10.77 -5.24 -23.39
C LEU A 339 -10.39 -5.84 -22.04
N ILE A 340 -11.15 -6.83 -21.59
CA ILE A 340 -10.78 -7.76 -20.53
C ILE A 340 -10.37 -9.06 -21.20
N GLU A 341 -9.10 -9.41 -21.08
CA GLU A 341 -8.57 -10.66 -21.61
C GLU A 341 -8.36 -11.67 -20.49
N LEU A 342 -9.03 -12.83 -20.61
CA LEU A 342 -8.88 -13.96 -19.70
C LEU A 342 -7.99 -14.99 -20.38
N ALA A 343 -6.77 -15.16 -19.88
CA ALA A 343 -5.72 -15.97 -20.49
C ALA A 343 -5.37 -17.19 -19.62
N SER A 344 -4.99 -18.28 -20.27
CA SER A 344 -4.61 -19.55 -19.65
C SER A 344 -5.70 -20.16 -18.75
N PHE A 345 -6.97 -19.86 -19.01
CA PHE A 345 -8.05 -20.42 -18.19
C PHE A 345 -8.16 -21.92 -18.44
N SER A 346 -8.43 -22.68 -17.39
CA SER A 346 -8.62 -24.14 -17.47
C SER A 346 -10.05 -24.55 -17.88
N ALA A 347 -11.00 -23.62 -17.83
CA ALA A 347 -12.40 -23.84 -18.17
C ALA A 347 -13.07 -22.56 -18.73
N PRO A 348 -14.16 -22.67 -19.51
CA PRO A 348 -14.91 -21.51 -19.97
C PRO A 348 -15.36 -20.62 -18.81
N VAL A 349 -15.34 -19.30 -19.00
CA VAL A 349 -15.89 -18.35 -18.02
C VAL A 349 -17.42 -18.39 -18.03
N ASP A 350 -18.03 -18.49 -16.85
CA ASP A 350 -19.49 -18.42 -16.69
C ASP A 350 -19.96 -16.96 -16.66
N LEU A 351 -20.70 -16.55 -17.66
CA LEU A 351 -21.21 -15.18 -17.76
C LEU A 351 -22.41 -14.92 -16.83
N ALA A 352 -23.05 -15.98 -16.30
CA ALA A 352 -24.21 -15.84 -15.42
C ALA A 352 -23.86 -15.23 -14.04
N THR A 353 -22.59 -15.03 -13.74
CA THR A 353 -22.10 -14.35 -12.53
C THR A 353 -21.55 -12.95 -12.80
N ILE A 354 -21.76 -12.42 -14.01
CA ILE A 354 -21.17 -11.16 -14.49
C ILE A 354 -22.28 -10.19 -14.90
N ASP A 355 -22.23 -8.98 -14.35
CA ASP A 355 -23.01 -7.83 -14.80
C ASP A 355 -22.14 -6.93 -15.70
N ALA A 356 -22.74 -6.27 -16.70
CA ALA A 356 -22.01 -5.33 -17.56
C ALA A 356 -22.72 -3.97 -17.65
N THR A 357 -21.96 -2.89 -17.46
CA THR A 357 -22.43 -1.51 -17.57
C THR A 357 -21.60 -0.78 -18.63
N PHE A 358 -22.26 -0.30 -19.68
CA PHE A 358 -21.62 0.45 -20.78
C PHE A 358 -21.65 1.95 -20.53
N LEU A 359 -20.48 2.57 -20.55
CA LEU A 359 -20.26 3.97 -20.16
C LEU A 359 -20.33 4.96 -21.34
N ASN A 360 -20.03 4.51 -22.56
CA ASN A 360 -20.06 5.34 -23.76
C ASN A 360 -20.53 4.56 -25.00
N ALA A 361 -20.77 5.28 -26.11
CA ALA A 361 -21.16 4.66 -27.37
C ALA A 361 -19.97 4.03 -28.07
N THR A 362 -20.18 2.89 -28.72
CA THR A 362 -19.16 2.23 -29.54
C THR A 362 -18.94 2.97 -30.85
N THR A 363 -17.76 2.82 -31.42
CA THR A 363 -17.46 3.31 -32.78
C THR A 363 -18.52 2.82 -33.79
N PRO A 364 -19.16 3.70 -34.57
CA PRO A 364 -20.26 3.32 -35.47
C PRO A 364 -19.90 2.22 -36.47
N GLY A 365 -20.72 1.16 -36.51
CA GLY A 365 -20.53 0.02 -37.40
C GLY A 365 -19.50 -1.01 -36.92
N MET A 366 -18.90 -0.81 -35.75
CA MET A 366 -17.95 -1.71 -35.13
C MET A 366 -18.57 -2.39 -33.91
N THR A 367 -18.15 -3.63 -33.64
CA THR A 367 -18.41 -4.31 -32.37
C THR A 367 -17.22 -4.06 -31.45
N ASN A 368 -17.46 -3.53 -30.26
CA ASN A 368 -16.45 -3.49 -29.21
C ASN A 368 -16.39 -4.87 -28.55
N TRP A 369 -15.35 -5.66 -28.84
CA TRP A 369 -15.12 -6.97 -28.22
C TRP A 369 -14.44 -6.76 -26.87
N PHE A 370 -15.24 -6.64 -25.82
CA PHE A 370 -14.77 -6.19 -24.50
C PHE A 370 -14.36 -7.33 -23.56
N LEU A 371 -14.66 -8.59 -23.89
CA LEU A 371 -14.25 -9.75 -23.10
C LEU A 371 -13.81 -10.89 -24.03
N THR A 372 -12.63 -11.45 -23.79
CA THR A 372 -12.13 -12.67 -24.44
C THR A 372 -11.68 -13.68 -23.40
N CYS A 373 -11.91 -14.97 -23.64
CA CYS A 373 -11.41 -16.07 -22.84
C CYS A 373 -10.92 -17.19 -23.75
N ASP A 374 -9.66 -17.59 -23.59
CA ASP A 374 -9.03 -18.64 -24.41
C ASP A 374 -9.67 -20.02 -24.22
N ALA A 375 -10.18 -20.29 -23.01
CA ALA A 375 -10.94 -21.49 -22.68
C ALA A 375 -12.41 -21.46 -23.13
N GLY A 376 -12.89 -20.30 -23.62
CA GLY A 376 -14.26 -20.09 -24.09
C GLY A 376 -15.17 -19.37 -23.09
N ILE A 377 -16.44 -19.22 -23.47
CA ILE A 377 -17.49 -18.58 -22.66
C ILE A 377 -18.68 -19.52 -22.49
N ALA A 378 -19.38 -19.41 -21.36
CA ALA A 378 -20.62 -20.14 -21.07
C ALA A 378 -21.73 -19.17 -20.62
N ASN A 379 -22.97 -19.51 -20.96
CA ASN A 379 -24.18 -18.75 -20.62
C ASN A 379 -24.17 -17.31 -21.18
N GLU A 380 -25.14 -16.50 -20.75
CA GLU A 380 -25.26 -15.07 -21.05
C GLU A 380 -24.96 -14.26 -19.79
N LEU A 381 -24.68 -12.96 -19.95
CA LEU A 381 -24.48 -12.03 -18.82
C LEU A 381 -25.70 -12.02 -17.89
N ASN A 382 -25.46 -11.92 -16.59
CA ASN A 382 -26.52 -11.84 -15.58
C ASN A 382 -27.41 -10.60 -15.77
N SER A 383 -26.78 -9.45 -16.01
CA SER A 383 -27.48 -8.22 -16.37
C SER A 383 -26.64 -7.31 -17.27
N VAL A 384 -27.32 -6.45 -18.01
CA VAL A 384 -26.71 -5.47 -18.91
C VAL A 384 -27.37 -4.12 -18.69
N SER A 385 -26.56 -3.09 -18.48
CA SER A 385 -27.01 -1.72 -18.29
C SER A 385 -26.28 -0.75 -19.22
N PHE A 386 -26.94 0.35 -19.57
CA PHE A 386 -26.43 1.40 -20.45
C PHE A 386 -26.61 2.75 -19.74
N THR A 387 -25.53 3.52 -19.62
CA THR A 387 -25.59 4.85 -18.99
C THR A 387 -26.09 5.93 -19.97
N ASN A 388 -26.41 7.13 -19.50
CA ASN A 388 -26.49 8.35 -20.32
C ASN A 388 -27.32 8.28 -21.62
N ALA A 389 -28.54 7.73 -21.56
CA ALA A 389 -29.40 7.57 -22.75
C ALA A 389 -28.71 6.80 -23.89
N LEU A 390 -27.88 5.82 -23.55
CA LEU A 390 -27.34 4.84 -24.46
C LEU A 390 -28.27 3.63 -24.54
N THR A 391 -28.19 2.92 -25.65
CA THR A 391 -28.86 1.64 -25.87
C THR A 391 -27.96 0.78 -26.75
N GLY A 392 -28.10 -0.54 -26.65
CA GLY A 392 -27.24 -1.42 -27.43
C GLY A 392 -27.69 -2.87 -27.46
N ILE A 393 -26.86 -3.69 -28.08
CA ILE A 393 -26.98 -5.14 -28.09
C ILE A 393 -25.66 -5.77 -27.66
N VAL A 394 -25.74 -6.85 -26.88
CA VAL A 394 -24.59 -7.71 -26.58
C VAL A 394 -24.55 -8.85 -27.59
N ILE A 395 -23.35 -9.21 -28.01
CA ILE A 395 -23.07 -10.24 -29.01
C ILE A 395 -22.20 -11.30 -28.35
N TYR A 396 -22.70 -12.53 -28.32
CA TYR A 396 -21.97 -13.69 -27.80
C TYR A 396 -21.42 -14.51 -28.97
N ASP A 397 -20.09 -14.60 -29.05
CA ASP A 397 -19.38 -15.39 -30.07
C ASP A 397 -18.62 -16.54 -29.37
N ALA A 398 -19.40 -17.53 -28.92
CA ALA A 398 -18.89 -18.68 -28.20
C ALA A 398 -17.87 -19.50 -29.02
N GLY A 399 -17.97 -19.48 -30.35
CA GLY A 399 -17.02 -20.15 -31.24
C GLY A 399 -15.61 -19.55 -31.20
N ASN A 400 -15.48 -18.28 -30.78
CA ASN A 400 -14.20 -17.59 -30.60
C ASN A 400 -13.96 -17.17 -29.14
N GLY A 401 -14.75 -17.67 -28.19
CA GLY A 401 -14.58 -17.40 -26.75
C GLY A 401 -14.67 -15.93 -26.37
N ARG A 402 -15.56 -15.14 -27.01
CA ARG A 402 -15.59 -13.68 -26.81
C ARG A 402 -16.99 -13.09 -26.73
N VAL A 403 -17.09 -11.98 -26.01
CA VAL A 403 -18.30 -11.17 -25.87
C VAL A 403 -18.02 -9.76 -26.36
N GLY A 404 -18.95 -9.21 -27.13
CA GLY A 404 -18.86 -7.84 -27.61
C GLY A 404 -20.17 -7.10 -27.50
N ALA A 405 -20.14 -5.80 -27.75
CA ALA A 405 -21.33 -4.97 -27.78
C ALA A 405 -21.31 -3.96 -28.92
N ILE A 406 -22.51 -3.54 -29.33
CA ILE A 406 -22.73 -2.36 -30.16
C ILE A 406 -23.61 -1.43 -29.34
N VAL A 407 -23.10 -0.25 -29.01
CA VAL A 407 -23.75 0.75 -28.15
C VAL A 407 -23.89 2.07 -28.90
N VAL A 408 -25.09 2.65 -28.88
CA VAL A 408 -25.41 3.90 -29.60
C VAL A 408 -26.22 4.85 -28.72
N PRO A 409 -26.14 6.18 -28.95
CA PRO A 409 -27.03 7.14 -28.29
C PRO A 409 -28.49 6.98 -28.71
N GLU A 410 -29.43 7.14 -27.80
CA GLU A 410 -30.84 7.37 -28.13
C GLU A 410 -30.97 8.75 -28.83
N PRO A 411 -31.68 8.88 -29.97
CA PRO A 411 -32.69 7.98 -30.53
C PRO A 411 -32.21 7.14 -31.73
N ALA A 412 -30.91 6.85 -31.88
CA ALA A 412 -30.34 6.27 -33.10
C ALA A 412 -30.99 4.95 -33.57
N ILE A 413 -31.65 4.20 -32.68
CA ILE A 413 -32.42 2.99 -33.02
C ILE A 413 -33.65 3.29 -33.90
N LEU A 414 -34.25 4.48 -33.82
CA LEU A 414 -35.42 4.85 -34.66
C LEU A 414 -35.09 4.92 -36.16
N PHE A 415 -33.82 5.12 -36.53
CA PHE A 415 -33.38 5.09 -37.93
C PHE A 415 -32.58 3.81 -38.29
N GLY A 416 -31.97 3.14 -37.30
CA GLY A 416 -31.10 1.97 -37.51
C GLY A 416 -31.78 0.60 -37.44
N ALA A 417 -32.88 0.45 -36.68
CA ALA A 417 -33.54 -0.85 -36.47
C ALA A 417 -34.08 -1.48 -37.77
N ALA A 418 -34.49 -0.65 -38.74
CA ALA A 418 -34.91 -1.14 -40.06
C ALA A 418 -33.73 -1.59 -40.94
N GLY A 419 -32.53 -1.01 -40.78
CA GLY A 419 -31.36 -1.31 -41.61
C GLY A 419 -30.53 -2.49 -41.10
N LEU A 420 -30.31 -2.57 -39.78
CA LEU A 420 -29.43 -3.57 -39.15
C LEU A 420 -30.08 -4.97 -39.12
N VAL A 421 -31.38 -5.07 -38.88
CA VAL A 421 -32.12 -6.34 -38.94
C VAL A 421 -32.16 -6.90 -40.38
N ILE A 422 -32.26 -6.03 -41.40
CA ILE A 422 -32.24 -6.45 -42.81
C ILE A 422 -30.84 -6.89 -43.25
N ALA A 423 -29.76 -6.28 -42.74
CA ALA A 423 -28.40 -6.69 -43.05
C ALA A 423 -28.04 -8.06 -42.43
N PHE A 424 -28.50 -8.34 -41.22
CA PHE A 424 -28.28 -9.64 -40.56
C PHE A 424 -29.14 -10.77 -41.13
N LEU A 425 -30.37 -10.49 -41.60
CA LEU A 425 -31.20 -11.48 -42.29
C LEU A 425 -30.70 -11.84 -43.71
N ARG A 426 -29.82 -11.02 -44.31
CA ARG A 426 -29.22 -11.29 -45.63
C ARG A 426 -27.93 -12.11 -45.58
N ARG A 427 -27.35 -12.37 -44.40
CA ARG A 427 -26.09 -13.11 -44.21
C ARG A 427 -26.27 -14.49 -43.54
N ARG A 428 -27.49 -15.01 -43.45
CA ARG A 428 -27.74 -16.43 -43.14
C ARG A 428 -28.02 -17.22 -44.41
#